data_AF-A0A524CMP4-F1
#
_entry.id   AF-A0A524CMP4-F1
#
_cell.length_a   1.000
_cell.length_b   1.000
_cell.length_c   1.000
_cell.angle_alpha   90.00
_cell.angle_beta   90.00
_cell.angle_gamma   90.00
#
_symmetry.space_group_name_H-M   'P 1'
#
loop_
_entity.id
_entity.type
_entity.pdbx_description
1 polymer ?
#
loop_
_entity_poly.entity_id
_entity_poly.type
_entity_poly.pdbx_seq_one_letter_code
_entity_poly.pdbx_strand_id
1 'polypeptide(L)'
;MKKSWKIILIILTVMLAITGIIIPILPFLRGWNPAYGTPAIEFPMSEPLNVTKLSAYNTPNWGEPGKYHNGIELVIEGPTDIISPCYGTVNRIWYNINPYTGGEVAMIHVSIRINYGWSVKLVFEPWANTTEVREQQLAAITVKVGSRVKPGDFIGTLLYNHEYPHLHYMILNNDDVNPYEYSSPAAKAIFDEIAERTNSTIYYP
;
A
#
# COMPACT_ATOMS: atom_id res chain seq x y z
N MET A 1 44.18 -20.05 -33.14
CA MET A 1 43.26 -20.54 -32.09
C MET A 1 43.46 -19.95 -30.68
N LYS A 2 44.48 -19.13 -30.37
CA LYS A 2 44.74 -18.67 -28.98
C LYS A 2 44.13 -17.32 -28.56
N LYS A 3 43.76 -16.45 -29.51
CA LYS A 3 43.28 -15.08 -29.22
C LYS A 3 41.78 -15.02 -28.92
N SER A 4 40.98 -15.86 -29.58
CA SER A 4 39.53 -15.96 -29.39
C SER A 4 39.15 -16.51 -28.02
N TRP A 5 39.91 -17.46 -27.49
CA TRP A 5 39.61 -18.08 -26.20
C TRP A 5 39.79 -17.13 -25.01
N LYS A 6 40.79 -16.24 -25.07
CA LYS A 6 40.98 -15.18 -24.06
C LYS A 6 39.80 -14.20 -24.01
N ILE A 7 39.26 -13.85 -25.18
CA ILE A 7 38.09 -12.96 -25.28
C ILE A 7 36.86 -13.63 -24.68
N ILE A 8 36.62 -14.91 -25.01
CA ILE A 8 35.51 -15.69 -24.44
C ILE A 8 35.62 -15.78 -22.90
N LEU A 9 36.83 -16.03 -22.38
CA LEU A 9 37.08 -16.13 -20.94
C LEU A 9 36.80 -14.81 -20.21
N ILE A 10 37.18 -13.68 -20.82
CA ILE A 10 36.90 -12.34 -20.28
C ILE A 10 35.39 -12.08 -20.26
N ILE A 11 34.68 -12.39 -21.35
CA ILE A 11 33.21 -12.21 -21.41
C ILE A 11 32.51 -13.05 -20.35
N LEU A 12 32.89 -14.32 -20.20
CA LEU A 12 32.32 -15.21 -19.19
C LEU A 12 32.60 -14.72 -17.77
N THR A 13 33.83 -14.28 -17.48
CA THR A 13 34.19 -13.73 -16.17
C THR A 13 33.41 -12.44 -15.87
N VAL A 14 33.25 -11.55 -16.85
CA VAL A 14 32.45 -10.33 -16.70
C VAL A 14 30.97 -10.66 -16.49
N MET A 15 30.42 -11.61 -17.25
CA MET A 15 29.04 -12.06 -17.05
C MET A 15 28.85 -12.66 -15.65
N LEU A 16 29.76 -13.53 -15.19
CA LEU A 16 29.73 -14.11 -13.84
C LEU A 16 29.85 -13.04 -12.75
N ALA A 17 30.67 -12.01 -12.95
CA ALA A 17 30.76 -10.90 -12.02
C ALA A 17 29.47 -10.07 -11.98
N ILE A 18 28.87 -9.78 -13.14
CA ILE A 18 27.59 -9.05 -13.21
C ILE A 18 26.48 -9.88 -12.56
N THR A 19 26.34 -11.17 -12.90
CA THR A 19 25.26 -12.02 -12.39
C THR A 19 25.46 -12.46 -10.95
N GLY A 20 26.71 -12.72 -10.53
CA GLY A 20 27.04 -13.21 -9.20
C GLY A 20 27.26 -12.12 -8.14
N ILE A 21 27.59 -10.89 -8.55
CA ILE A 21 27.92 -9.80 -7.61
C ILE A 21 26.97 -8.62 -7.79
N ILE A 22 26.81 -8.10 -9.01
CA ILE A 22 26.02 -6.88 -9.23
C ILE A 22 24.54 -7.16 -9.03
N ILE A 23 23.99 -8.22 -9.62
CA ILE A 23 22.56 -8.54 -9.51
C ILE A 23 22.10 -8.76 -8.06
N PRO A 24 22.83 -9.51 -7.19
CA PRO A 24 22.42 -9.69 -5.80
C PRO A 24 22.57 -8.42 -4.94
N ILE A 25 23.54 -7.56 -5.25
CA ILE A 25 23.82 -6.34 -4.47
C ILE A 25 22.94 -5.16 -4.90
N LEU A 26 22.51 -5.11 -6.17
CA LEU A 26 21.70 -4.03 -6.71
C LEU A 26 20.38 -3.80 -5.92
N PRO A 27 19.64 -4.83 -5.47
CA PRO A 27 18.52 -4.67 -4.56
C PRO A 27 18.90 -3.93 -3.29
N PHE A 28 19.99 -4.32 -2.60
CA PHE A 28 20.44 -3.66 -1.38
C PHE A 28 20.85 -2.19 -1.61
N LEU A 29 21.58 -1.92 -2.70
CA LEU A 29 21.93 -0.55 -3.09
C LEU A 29 20.71 0.31 -3.40
N ARG A 30 19.68 -0.28 -4.04
CA ARG A 30 18.40 0.38 -4.31
C ARG A 30 17.42 0.32 -3.14
N GLY A 31 17.76 -0.36 -2.06
CA GLY A 31 16.89 -0.53 -0.90
C GLY A 31 15.70 -1.45 -1.12
N TRP A 32 15.72 -2.22 -2.20
CA TRP A 32 14.80 -3.33 -2.35
C TRP A 32 15.26 -4.39 -1.37
N ASN A 33 14.38 -4.81 -0.46
CA ASN A 33 14.64 -6.01 0.31
C ASN A 33 14.38 -7.20 -0.63
N PRO A 34 15.42 -7.90 -1.13
CA PRO A 34 15.21 -9.05 -1.99
C PRO A 34 14.73 -10.27 -1.18
N ALA A 35 14.63 -10.15 0.15
CA ALA A 35 14.19 -11.24 1.00
C ALA A 35 12.78 -11.69 0.60
N TYR A 36 12.72 -12.95 0.20
CA TYR A 36 11.48 -13.71 0.12
C TYR A 36 11.01 -13.95 1.55
N GLY A 37 9.77 -13.57 1.84
CA GLY A 37 9.15 -13.73 3.15
C GLY A 37 7.84 -12.97 3.24
N THR A 38 6.95 -13.47 4.08
CA THR A 38 5.69 -12.82 4.42
C THR A 38 5.97 -11.67 5.39
N PRO A 39 5.66 -10.41 5.04
CA PRO A 39 5.86 -9.29 5.95
C PRO A 39 4.85 -9.33 7.10
N ALA A 40 5.27 -8.87 8.28
CA ALA A 40 4.34 -8.43 9.32
C ALA A 40 4.00 -6.97 9.04
N ILE A 41 2.70 -6.66 8.93
CA ILE A 41 2.23 -5.33 8.52
C ILE A 41 1.48 -4.68 9.69
N GLU A 42 1.85 -3.45 10.02
CA GLU A 42 1.27 -2.68 11.13
C GLU A 42 -0.01 -1.94 10.72
N PHE A 43 -0.69 -1.32 11.67
CA PHE A 43 -1.90 -0.53 11.40
C PHE A 43 -1.54 0.79 10.68
N PRO A 44 -2.25 1.22 9.63
CA PRO A 44 -1.82 2.32 8.75
C PRO A 44 -2.24 3.73 9.23
N MET A 45 -2.67 3.90 10.48
CA MET A 45 -3.05 5.20 11.04
C MET A 45 -2.41 5.42 12.41
N SER A 46 -2.01 6.65 12.70
CA SER A 46 -1.45 7.03 14.01
C SER A 46 -2.50 7.08 15.12
N GLU A 47 -3.76 7.36 14.76
CA GLU A 47 -4.88 7.54 15.69
C GLU A 47 -6.04 6.58 15.35
N PRO A 48 -5.98 5.31 15.78
CA PRO A 48 -7.02 4.33 15.46
C PRO A 48 -8.41 4.67 15.96
N LEU A 49 -8.51 5.49 17.02
CA LEU A 49 -9.79 5.95 17.58
C LEU A 49 -10.58 6.84 16.61
N ASN A 50 -9.93 7.44 15.61
CA ASN A 50 -10.59 8.23 14.57
C ASN A 50 -11.34 7.36 13.55
N VAL A 51 -11.11 6.04 13.57
CA VAL A 51 -11.85 5.09 12.74
C VAL A 51 -13.22 4.82 13.37
N THR A 52 -14.27 5.18 12.65
CA THR A 52 -15.66 5.09 13.11
C THR A 52 -16.42 3.92 12.51
N LYS A 53 -15.87 3.29 11.46
CA LYS A 53 -16.41 2.08 10.85
C LYS A 53 -15.33 1.35 10.05
N LEU A 54 -15.45 0.02 9.98
CA LEU A 54 -14.74 -0.80 8.98
C LEU A 54 -15.71 -1.24 7.89
N SER A 55 -15.27 -1.21 6.64
CA SER A 55 -15.92 -1.99 5.57
C SER A 55 -15.04 -3.15 5.17
N ALA A 56 -15.64 -4.33 5.23
CA ALA A 56 -14.92 -5.59 5.30
C ALA A 56 -14.26 -5.97 3.98
N TYR A 57 -13.07 -6.57 4.06
CA TYR A 57 -12.48 -7.30 2.94
C TYR A 57 -13.42 -8.41 2.47
N ASN A 58 -13.42 -8.68 1.17
CA ASN A 58 -14.23 -9.72 0.54
C ASN A 58 -15.76 -9.52 0.69
N THR A 59 -16.22 -8.29 0.92
CA THR A 59 -17.67 -7.99 0.87
C THR A 59 -18.18 -8.27 -0.56
N PRO A 60 -19.21 -9.11 -0.74
CA PRO A 60 -19.72 -9.45 -2.07
C PRO A 60 -20.53 -8.30 -2.68
N ASN A 61 -20.58 -8.28 -4.01
CA ASN A 61 -21.27 -7.26 -4.82
C ASN A 61 -20.79 -5.83 -4.52
N TRP A 62 -19.47 -5.66 -4.34
CA TRP A 62 -18.85 -4.38 -4.06
C TRP A 62 -18.86 -3.49 -5.31
N GLY A 63 -19.75 -2.49 -5.34
CA GLY A 63 -19.95 -1.59 -6.48
C GLY A 63 -20.72 -2.22 -7.65
N GLU A 64 -20.48 -3.50 -7.96
CA GLU A 64 -21.17 -4.22 -9.04
C GLU A 64 -21.35 -5.72 -8.72
N PRO A 65 -22.35 -6.41 -9.31
CA PRO A 65 -22.61 -7.83 -9.05
C PRO A 65 -21.41 -8.73 -9.34
N GLY A 66 -21.09 -9.63 -8.40
CA GLY A 66 -20.00 -10.59 -8.53
C GLY A 66 -18.59 -10.04 -8.31
N LYS A 67 -18.45 -8.76 -7.96
CA LYS A 67 -17.17 -8.21 -7.48
C LYS A 67 -17.09 -8.25 -5.96
N TYR A 68 -15.89 -8.52 -5.48
CA TYR A 68 -15.57 -8.57 -4.07
C TYR A 68 -14.70 -7.39 -3.70
N HIS A 69 -14.92 -6.86 -2.51
CA HIS A 69 -14.12 -5.78 -1.97
C HIS A 69 -12.67 -6.25 -1.72
N ASN A 70 -11.69 -5.57 -2.29
CA ASN A 70 -10.29 -6.01 -2.35
C ASN A 70 -9.37 -5.31 -1.33
N GLY A 71 -9.94 -4.69 -0.31
CA GLY A 71 -9.25 -4.01 0.77
C GLY A 71 -10.10 -3.96 2.02
N ILE A 72 -9.62 -3.25 3.03
CA ILE A 72 -10.43 -2.85 4.19
C ILE A 72 -10.56 -1.33 4.15
N GLU A 73 -11.77 -0.81 4.22
CA GLU A 73 -11.97 0.64 4.35
C GLU A 73 -11.95 1.02 5.82
N LEU A 74 -11.08 1.96 6.15
CA LEU A 74 -10.99 2.60 7.47
C LEU A 74 -11.71 3.94 7.38
N VAL A 75 -12.99 3.96 7.75
CA VAL A 75 -13.86 5.15 7.65
C VAL A 75 -13.57 6.10 8.80
N ILE A 76 -13.44 7.39 8.50
CA ILE A 76 -13.04 8.43 9.47
C ILE A 76 -14.04 9.58 9.54
N GLU A 77 -14.01 10.34 10.65
CA GLU A 77 -14.89 11.51 10.87
C GLU A 77 -14.16 12.87 10.88
N GLY A 78 -12.84 12.87 10.64
CA GLY A 78 -12.05 14.09 10.55
C GLY A 78 -10.68 13.83 9.93
N PRO A 79 -9.90 14.88 9.59
CA PRO A 79 -8.57 14.70 9.02
C PRO A 79 -7.72 13.76 9.88
N THR A 80 -7.12 12.75 9.26
CA THR A 80 -6.40 11.70 9.98
C THR A 80 -5.05 11.44 9.34
N ASP A 81 -4.02 11.33 10.17
CA ASP A 81 -2.66 11.05 9.72
C ASP A 81 -2.48 9.58 9.36
N ILE A 82 -2.03 9.36 8.13
CA ILE A 82 -1.74 8.04 7.59
C ILE A 82 -0.23 7.81 7.70
N ILE A 83 0.13 6.67 8.26
CA ILE A 83 1.51 6.25 8.49
C ILE A 83 1.83 5.01 7.67
N SER A 84 3.11 4.78 7.39
CA SER A 84 3.54 3.57 6.72
C SER A 84 3.27 2.39 7.65
N PRO A 85 2.59 1.34 7.20
CA PRO A 85 2.38 0.13 7.99
C PRO A 85 3.54 -0.85 7.85
N CYS A 86 4.53 -0.58 7.00
CA CYS A 86 5.56 -1.55 6.65
C CYS A 86 6.91 -0.88 6.36
N TYR A 87 7.95 -1.72 6.29
CA TYR A 87 9.20 -1.34 5.65
C TYR A 87 9.05 -1.47 4.13
N GLY A 88 9.53 -0.47 3.40
CA GLY A 88 9.53 -0.55 1.94
C GLY A 88 9.98 0.72 1.25
N THR A 89 9.75 0.76 -0.06
CA THR A 89 10.01 1.91 -0.92
C THR A 89 8.72 2.35 -1.59
N VAL A 90 8.38 3.63 -1.47
CA VAL A 90 7.27 4.23 -2.22
C VAL A 90 7.60 4.14 -3.70
N ASN A 91 6.91 3.26 -4.44
CA ASN A 91 7.25 2.99 -5.84
C ASN A 91 6.34 3.75 -6.81
N ARG A 92 5.17 4.21 -6.36
CA ARG A 92 4.23 4.93 -7.20
C ARG A 92 3.26 5.77 -6.35
N ILE A 93 3.00 6.99 -6.82
CA ILE A 93 1.93 7.87 -6.33
C ILE A 93 1.14 8.32 -7.56
N TRP A 94 -0.18 8.16 -7.54
CA TRP A 94 -1.05 8.53 -8.67
C TRP A 94 -2.49 8.71 -8.19
N TYR A 95 -3.38 9.18 -9.06
CA TYR A 95 -4.82 9.13 -8.81
C TYR A 95 -5.57 8.54 -10.00
N ASN A 96 -6.79 8.09 -9.76
CA ASN A 96 -7.79 7.88 -10.79
C ASN A 96 -9.18 8.22 -10.25
N ILE A 97 -10.15 8.35 -11.14
CA ILE A 97 -11.55 8.58 -10.75
C ILE A 97 -12.15 7.25 -10.30
N ASN A 98 -12.93 7.28 -9.23
CA ASN A 98 -13.67 6.13 -8.71
C ASN A 98 -14.77 5.78 -9.73
N PRO A 99 -14.75 4.58 -10.35
CA PRO A 99 -15.74 4.20 -11.35
C PRO A 99 -17.13 3.96 -10.74
N TYR A 100 -17.24 3.82 -9.42
CA TYR A 100 -18.48 3.45 -8.73
C TYR A 100 -19.30 4.66 -8.23
N THR A 101 -18.77 5.89 -8.32
CA THR A 101 -19.43 7.11 -7.82
C THR A 101 -20.17 7.90 -8.90
N GLY A 102 -20.31 7.38 -10.11
CA GLY A 102 -20.90 8.11 -11.24
C GLY A 102 -19.97 9.17 -11.88
N GLY A 103 -18.68 9.15 -11.51
CA GLY A 103 -17.66 10.09 -12.00
C GLY A 103 -17.30 11.16 -10.96
N GLU A 104 -16.19 11.85 -11.18
CA GLU A 104 -15.69 13.02 -10.41
C GLU A 104 -14.98 12.75 -9.08
N VAL A 105 -15.29 11.70 -8.31
CA VAL A 105 -14.59 11.42 -7.04
C VAL A 105 -13.22 10.79 -7.31
N ALA A 106 -12.14 11.47 -6.92
CA ALA A 106 -10.78 10.96 -7.10
C ALA A 106 -10.33 10.06 -5.93
N MET A 107 -9.66 8.97 -6.28
CA MET A 107 -8.92 8.08 -5.37
C MET A 107 -7.42 8.34 -5.52
N ILE A 108 -6.73 8.70 -4.44
CA ILE A 108 -5.30 9.02 -4.47
C ILE A 108 -4.53 7.82 -3.91
N HIS A 109 -3.70 7.21 -4.74
CA HIS A 109 -2.96 5.99 -4.40
C HIS A 109 -1.52 6.31 -4.00
N VAL A 110 -1.10 5.76 -2.87
CA VAL A 110 0.31 5.62 -2.48
C VAL A 110 0.63 4.13 -2.40
N SER A 111 1.55 3.68 -3.24
CA SER A 111 2.00 2.28 -3.27
C SER A 111 3.39 2.15 -2.65
N ILE A 112 3.51 1.27 -1.67
CA ILE A 112 4.76 0.93 -0.98
C ILE A 112 5.14 -0.49 -1.37
N ARG A 113 6.28 -0.65 -2.05
CA ARG A 113 6.85 -1.96 -2.36
C ARG A 113 7.66 -2.45 -1.16
N ILE A 114 7.25 -3.58 -0.59
CA ILE A 114 7.94 -4.21 0.54
C ILE A 114 9.10 -5.06 0.03
N ASN A 115 8.81 -5.97 -0.89
CA ASN A 115 9.79 -6.86 -1.54
C ASN A 115 9.32 -7.24 -2.96
N TYR A 116 9.84 -8.34 -3.52
CA TYR A 116 9.47 -8.75 -4.88
C TYR A 116 8.02 -9.20 -5.02
N GLY A 117 7.46 -9.88 -4.02
CA GLY A 117 6.09 -10.39 -4.04
C GLY A 117 5.08 -9.42 -3.41
N TRP A 118 5.52 -8.63 -2.42
CA TRP A 118 4.61 -7.90 -1.55
C TRP A 118 4.59 -6.39 -1.78
N SER A 119 3.39 -5.82 -1.76
CA SER A 119 3.17 -4.37 -1.69
C SER A 119 1.96 -4.00 -0.86
N VAL A 120 1.97 -2.79 -0.31
CA VAL A 120 0.81 -2.15 0.33
C VAL A 120 0.34 -1.02 -0.56
N LYS A 121 -0.97 -0.88 -0.73
CA LYS A 121 -1.58 0.33 -1.29
C LYS A 121 -2.38 1.03 -0.20
N LEU A 122 -2.03 2.30 0.01
CA LEU A 122 -2.76 3.24 0.84
C LEU A 122 -3.56 4.12 -0.14
N VAL A 123 -4.86 3.89 -0.25
CA VAL A 123 -5.72 4.64 -1.16
C VAL A 123 -6.53 5.63 -0.34
N PHE A 124 -6.21 6.91 -0.52
CA PHE A 124 -6.83 8.03 0.15
C PHE A 124 -8.09 8.40 -0.64
N GLU A 125 -9.26 8.22 -0.03
CA GLU A 125 -10.56 8.53 -0.62
C GLU A 125 -11.25 9.60 0.25
N PRO A 126 -10.83 10.88 0.14
CA PRO A 126 -11.38 11.95 0.96
C PRO A 126 -12.76 12.42 0.49
N TRP A 127 -13.35 11.79 -0.54
CA TRP A 127 -14.43 12.34 -1.38
C TRP A 127 -14.00 13.58 -2.20
N ALA A 128 -12.88 13.45 -2.92
CA ALA A 128 -12.35 14.51 -3.78
C ALA A 128 -13.14 14.65 -5.09
N ASN A 129 -14.33 15.25 -5.04
CA ASN A 129 -15.26 15.44 -6.17
C ASN A 129 -14.98 16.68 -7.03
N THR A 130 -13.95 17.45 -6.72
CA THR A 130 -13.50 18.59 -7.53
C THR A 130 -12.00 18.52 -7.76
N THR A 131 -11.52 19.18 -8.81
CA THR A 131 -10.08 19.32 -9.06
C THR A 131 -9.38 19.97 -7.87
N GLU A 132 -9.97 20.99 -7.25
CA GLU A 132 -9.35 21.69 -6.11
C GLU A 132 -9.16 20.77 -4.90
N VAL A 133 -10.19 20.02 -4.50
CA VAL A 133 -10.08 19.06 -3.38
C VAL A 133 -9.08 17.95 -3.71
N ARG A 134 -9.04 17.48 -4.95
CA ARG A 134 -8.04 16.49 -5.39
C ARG A 134 -6.62 17.01 -5.27
N GLU A 135 -6.35 18.23 -5.74
CA GLU A 135 -5.01 18.83 -5.64
C GLU A 135 -4.62 19.09 -4.17
N GLN A 136 -5.58 19.47 -3.32
CA GLN A 136 -5.36 19.58 -1.88
C GLN A 136 -4.99 18.22 -1.26
N GLN A 137 -5.70 17.14 -1.60
CA GLN A 137 -5.37 15.81 -1.10
C GLN A 137 -4.00 15.32 -1.61
N LEU A 138 -3.66 15.59 -2.87
CA LEU A 138 -2.34 15.26 -3.42
C LEU A 138 -1.23 16.04 -2.69
N ALA A 139 -1.44 17.31 -2.38
CA ALA A 139 -0.51 18.14 -1.62
C ALA A 139 -0.36 17.68 -0.16
N ALA A 140 -1.37 17.02 0.40
CA ALA A 140 -1.32 16.43 1.73
C ALA A 140 -0.50 15.12 1.81
N ILE A 141 -0.07 14.55 0.67
CA ILE A 141 0.87 13.43 0.63
C ILE A 141 2.31 13.97 0.70
N THR A 142 3.03 13.64 1.77
CA THR A 142 4.37 14.19 2.03
C THR A 142 5.51 13.32 1.53
N VAL A 143 5.28 12.02 1.36
CA VAL A 143 6.27 11.11 0.78
C VAL A 143 6.41 11.30 -0.72
N LYS A 144 7.55 10.88 -1.28
CA LYS A 144 7.85 10.95 -2.71
C LYS A 144 8.15 9.56 -3.25
N VAL A 145 7.95 9.37 -4.55
CA VAL A 145 8.40 8.15 -5.23
C VAL A 145 9.92 8.01 -5.04
N GLY A 146 10.36 6.83 -4.60
CA GLY A 146 11.73 6.52 -4.23
C GLY A 146 12.03 6.67 -2.74
N SER A 147 11.15 7.29 -1.95
CA SER A 147 11.32 7.36 -0.49
C SER A 147 11.29 5.97 0.12
N ARG A 148 12.26 5.70 1.00
CA ARG A 148 12.21 4.55 1.90
C ARG A 148 11.38 4.92 3.12
N VAL A 149 10.56 3.99 3.57
CA VAL A 149 9.70 4.14 4.74
C VAL A 149 9.86 2.92 5.66
N LYS A 150 9.62 3.13 6.95
CA LYS A 150 9.49 2.10 7.98
C LYS A 150 8.14 2.26 8.69
N PRO A 151 7.66 1.25 9.45
CA PRO A 151 6.44 1.37 10.22
C PRO A 151 6.43 2.64 11.09
N GLY A 152 5.33 3.39 11.03
CA GLY A 152 5.18 4.66 11.76
C GLY A 152 5.68 5.91 11.04
N ASP A 153 6.41 5.80 9.93
CA ASP A 153 6.79 6.98 9.15
C ASP A 153 5.54 7.65 8.54
N PHE A 154 5.44 8.97 8.65
CA PHE A 154 4.32 9.73 8.12
C PHE A 154 4.27 9.68 6.57
N ILE A 155 3.10 9.32 6.03
CA ILE A 155 2.84 9.25 4.58
C ILE A 155 2.16 10.53 4.10
N GLY A 156 1.16 10.97 4.85
CA GLY A 156 0.34 12.13 4.53
C GLY A 156 -0.92 12.15 5.38
N THR A 157 -1.70 13.21 5.27
CA THR A 157 -2.99 13.35 5.95
C THR A 157 -4.11 13.01 4.99
N LEU A 158 -5.01 12.09 5.38
CA LEU A 158 -6.28 11.91 4.71
C LEU A 158 -7.18 13.07 5.09
N LEU A 159 -7.44 13.96 4.12
CA LEU A 159 -8.30 15.10 4.31
C LEU A 159 -9.76 14.63 4.39
N TYR A 160 -10.56 15.39 5.12
CA TYR A 160 -11.98 15.11 5.25
C TYR A 160 -12.76 16.06 4.33
N ASN A 161 -13.49 15.54 3.35
CA ASN A 161 -14.38 16.33 2.49
C ASN A 161 -15.78 15.70 2.35
N HIS A 162 -16.41 15.43 3.51
CA HIS A 162 -17.78 14.91 3.62
C HIS A 162 -18.02 13.55 2.90
N GLU A 163 -19.22 12.97 3.07
CA GLU A 163 -19.70 11.73 2.43
C GLU A 163 -18.68 10.59 2.34
N TYR A 164 -18.50 9.85 3.44
CA TYR A 164 -17.75 8.59 3.49
C TYR A 164 -16.24 8.71 3.20
N PRO A 165 -15.50 9.63 3.86
CA PRO A 165 -14.06 9.68 3.74
C PRO A 165 -13.44 8.47 4.44
N HIS A 166 -12.52 7.81 3.75
CA HIS A 166 -11.88 6.60 4.27
C HIS A 166 -10.52 6.37 3.64
N LEU A 167 -9.71 5.55 4.32
CA LEU A 167 -8.54 4.93 3.72
C LEU A 167 -8.93 3.54 3.20
N HIS A 168 -8.87 3.33 1.90
CA HIS A 168 -8.97 1.98 1.32
C HIS A 168 -7.60 1.29 1.38
N TYR A 169 -7.46 0.39 2.35
CA TYR A 169 -6.20 -0.25 2.71
C TYR A 169 -6.09 -1.63 2.07
N MET A 170 -5.08 -1.82 1.20
CA MET A 170 -4.88 -3.07 0.47
C MET A 170 -3.48 -3.64 0.68
N ILE A 171 -3.40 -4.97 0.70
CA ILE A 171 -2.15 -5.72 0.65
C ILE A 171 -2.19 -6.60 -0.60
N LEU A 172 -1.08 -6.63 -1.35
CA LEU A 172 -0.97 -7.41 -2.58
C LEU A 172 0.21 -8.37 -2.51
N ASN A 173 -0.04 -9.61 -2.93
CA ASN A 173 0.94 -10.66 -3.19
C ASN A 173 0.57 -11.41 -4.49
N ASN A 174 1.05 -10.88 -5.63
CA ASN A 174 0.54 -11.14 -6.99
C ASN A 174 -0.91 -10.68 -7.21
N ASP A 175 -1.83 -11.04 -6.32
CA ASP A 175 -3.23 -10.59 -6.25
C ASP A 175 -3.50 -9.87 -4.92
N ASP A 176 -4.69 -9.31 -4.72
CA ASP A 176 -5.09 -8.81 -3.41
C ASP A 176 -5.27 -9.95 -2.40
N VAL A 177 -4.94 -9.68 -1.15
CA VAL A 177 -5.09 -10.62 -0.04
C VAL A 177 -5.71 -9.90 1.15
N ASN A 178 -6.33 -10.64 2.05
CA ASN A 178 -6.95 -10.10 3.25
C ASN A 178 -5.93 -9.32 4.11
N PRO A 179 -6.04 -7.98 4.23
CA PRO A 179 -5.07 -7.21 4.99
C PRO A 179 -4.97 -7.61 6.47
N TYR A 180 -6.09 -8.03 7.06
CA TYR A 180 -6.14 -8.46 8.46
C TYR A 180 -5.28 -9.70 8.71
N GLU A 181 -5.30 -10.70 7.83
CA GLU A 181 -4.55 -11.95 8.03
C GLU A 181 -3.03 -11.73 8.12
N TYR A 182 -2.52 -10.79 7.34
CA TYR A 182 -1.10 -10.43 7.24
C TYR A 182 -0.68 -9.31 8.21
N SER A 183 -1.62 -8.82 9.02
CA SER A 183 -1.33 -7.82 10.05
C SER A 183 -0.56 -8.43 11.23
N SER A 184 0.29 -7.61 11.86
CA SER A 184 0.97 -7.95 13.11
C SER A 184 -0.05 -8.26 14.22
N PRO A 185 0.31 -8.98 15.30
CA PRO A 185 -0.60 -9.17 16.43
C PRO A 185 -1.12 -7.86 17.03
N ALA A 186 -0.28 -6.81 17.06
CA ALA A 186 -0.67 -5.50 17.55
C ALA A 186 -1.68 -4.83 16.61
N ALA A 187 -1.45 -4.88 15.30
CA ALA A 187 -2.37 -4.35 14.30
C ALA A 187 -3.71 -5.11 14.28
N LYS A 188 -3.68 -6.44 14.43
CA LYS A 188 -4.90 -7.26 14.58
C LYS A 188 -5.71 -6.84 15.79
N ALA A 189 -5.07 -6.64 16.95
CA ALA A 189 -5.75 -6.16 18.14
C ALA A 189 -6.42 -4.79 17.92
N ILE A 190 -5.82 -3.91 17.12
CA ILE A 190 -6.45 -2.63 16.74
C ILE A 190 -7.67 -2.86 15.84
N PHE A 191 -7.57 -3.70 14.81
CA PHE A 191 -8.71 -4.04 13.96
C PHE A 191 -9.86 -4.68 14.77
N ASP A 192 -9.53 -5.59 15.68
CA ASP A 192 -10.49 -6.27 16.55
C ASP A 192 -11.21 -5.28 17.47
N GLU A 193 -10.45 -4.35 18.10
CA GLU A 193 -11.03 -3.28 18.92
C GLU A 193 -12.00 -2.39 18.13
N ILE A 194 -11.59 -1.94 16.94
CA ILE A 194 -12.46 -1.11 16.10
C ILE A 194 -13.70 -1.90 15.69
N ALA A 195 -13.54 -3.15 15.27
CA ALA A 195 -14.65 -4.02 14.87
C ALA A 195 -15.67 -4.20 16.00
N GLU A 196 -15.20 -4.47 17.23
CA GLU A 196 -16.04 -4.59 18.42
C GLU A 196 -16.75 -3.26 18.74
N ARG A 197 -15.99 -2.16 18.85
CA ARG A 197 -16.52 -0.84 19.21
C ARG A 197 -17.53 -0.30 18.21
N THR A 198 -17.31 -0.55 16.92
CA THR A 198 -18.14 -0.02 15.82
C THR A 198 -19.17 -1.03 15.31
N ASN A 199 -19.21 -2.25 15.89
CA ASN A 199 -20.01 -3.37 15.41
C ASN A 199 -19.82 -3.63 13.90
N SER A 200 -18.56 -3.58 13.45
CA SER A 200 -18.18 -3.77 12.05
C SER A 200 -17.59 -5.15 11.80
N THR A 201 -17.72 -5.64 10.57
CA THR A 201 -17.04 -6.86 10.11
C THR A 201 -15.68 -6.50 9.48
N ILE A 202 -14.63 -7.26 9.79
CA ILE A 202 -13.28 -7.02 9.23
C ILE A 202 -13.13 -7.67 7.85
N TYR A 203 -13.61 -8.90 7.68
CA TYR A 203 -13.58 -9.63 6.41
C TYR A 203 -14.69 -10.69 6.34
N TYR A 204 -15.05 -11.07 5.11
CA TYR A 204 -15.90 -12.24 4.83
C TYR A 204 -15.04 -13.40 4.28
N PRO A 205 -15.30 -14.66 4.67
CA PRO A 205 -14.56 -15.82 4.19
C PRO A 205 -14.84 -16.17 2.72
#